data_AF-E8WRU0-F1
#
_entry.id   AF-E8WRU0-F1
#
_cell.length_a   1.000
_cell.length_b   1.000
_cell.length_c   1.000
_cell.angle_alpha   90.00
_cell.angle_beta   90.00
_cell.angle_gamma   90.00
#
_symmetry.space_group_name_H-M   'P 1'
#
loop_
_entity.id
_entity.type
_entity.pdbx_description
1 polymer ?
#
loop_
_entity_poly.entity_id
_entity_poly.type
_entity_poly.pdbx_seq_one_letter_code
_entity_poly.pdbx_strand_id
1 'polypeptide(L)'
;MKISLSLRQEQEAAVQGEVNGRICYDDQKTTLNLLGMTLTEVALDEERSRKLGSTQGVVVLVVDRDGDAYLGGVRNGDLVAEVNSTKITRLQVLRKVLREHDPHEPIFMFLLGGKGWRFVNLSFISSLP
;
A
#
# COMPACT_ATOMS: atom_id res chain seq x y z
N MET A 1 22.02 -41.07 32.04
CA MET A 1 22.99 -40.08 32.58
C MET A 1 23.22 -39.06 31.47
N LYS A 2 22.63 -37.85 31.53
CA LYS A 2 23.26 -36.56 31.97
C LYS A 2 24.65 -36.39 31.31
N ILE A 3 24.94 -35.32 30.57
CA ILE A 3 25.24 -33.95 31.03
C ILE A 3 25.20 -33.02 29.79
N SER A 4 24.26 -32.07 29.68
CA SER A 4 24.40 -30.62 29.92
C SER A 4 25.53 -29.90 29.15
N LEU A 5 25.22 -28.97 28.23
CA LEU A 5 25.75 -27.60 28.29
C LEU A 5 24.99 -26.62 27.38
N SER A 6 24.45 -25.61 28.05
CA SER A 6 23.87 -24.36 27.56
C SER A 6 24.84 -23.52 26.73
N LEU A 7 24.31 -22.75 25.77
CA LEU A 7 24.86 -21.44 25.40
C LEU A 7 23.71 -20.46 25.12
N ARG A 8 23.55 -19.55 26.08
CA ARG A 8 22.94 -18.22 25.91
C ARG A 8 23.88 -17.35 25.08
N GLN A 9 23.30 -16.47 24.26
CA GLN A 9 23.72 -15.08 24.00
C GLN A 9 22.72 -14.56 22.94
N GLU A 10 21.68 -13.77 23.27
CA GLU A 10 21.75 -12.30 23.41
C GLU A 10 22.75 -11.69 22.43
N GLN A 11 22.30 -10.90 21.45
CA GLN A 11 22.81 -9.53 21.20
C GLN A 11 21.79 -8.70 20.40
N GLU A 12 21.27 -7.72 21.12
CA GLU A 12 20.61 -6.51 20.69
C GLU A 12 21.70 -5.46 20.36
N ALA A 13 21.62 -4.76 19.23
CA ALA A 13 21.86 -3.31 19.12
C ALA A 13 22.06 -2.84 17.66
N ALA A 14 21.56 -1.62 17.43
CA ALA A 14 21.51 -0.83 16.21
C ALA A 14 22.88 -0.45 15.58
N VAL A 15 22.86 0.06 14.33
CA VAL A 15 23.21 1.46 13.97
C VAL A 15 23.03 1.70 12.45
N GLN A 16 22.59 2.91 12.14
CA GLN A 16 22.18 3.52 10.86
C GLN A 16 23.35 3.88 9.91
N GLY A 17 23.02 4.21 8.65
CA GLY A 17 23.82 5.03 7.72
C GLY A 17 24.00 4.39 6.34
N GLU A 18 23.11 4.61 5.38
CA GLU A 18 23.09 5.69 4.36
C GLU A 18 23.78 5.34 3.01
N VAL A 19 22.92 5.31 1.97
CA VAL A 19 23.12 5.57 0.52
C VAL A 19 24.38 5.08 -0.21
N ASN A 20 24.21 4.03 -1.03
CA ASN A 20 24.25 4.13 -2.51
C ASN A 20 24.18 2.76 -3.18
N GLY A 21 23.27 2.62 -4.14
CA GLY A 21 23.45 1.78 -5.32
C GLY A 21 23.77 0.31 -5.10
N ARG A 22 22.79 -0.46 -4.63
CA ARG A 22 22.54 -1.87 -4.97
C ARG A 22 21.19 -2.25 -4.40
N ILE A 23 20.22 -2.42 -5.28
CA ILE A 23 18.87 -2.87 -4.94
C ILE A 23 18.96 -4.12 -4.06
N CYS A 24 18.52 -4.02 -2.81
CA CYS A 24 18.28 -5.18 -1.94
C CYS A 24 16.76 -5.41 -1.86
N TYR A 25 16.31 -6.47 -2.53
CA TYR A 25 14.96 -7.00 -2.41
C TYR A 25 14.92 -7.87 -1.16
N ASP A 26 14.07 -7.49 -0.20
CA ASP A 26 13.53 -8.41 0.80
C ASP A 26 12.35 -9.17 0.16
N ASP A 27 12.37 -10.49 0.28
CA ASP A 27 11.63 -11.52 -0.48
C ASP A 27 10.11 -11.61 -0.13
N GLN A 28 9.49 -10.49 0.27
CA GLN A 28 8.14 -10.44 0.84
C GLN A 28 7.25 -9.40 0.15
N LYS A 29 7.56 -8.99 -1.09
CA LYS A 29 7.05 -7.76 -1.71
C LYS A 29 5.55 -7.81 -2.05
N THR A 30 4.75 -7.47 -1.04
CA THR A 30 3.32 -7.21 -1.09
C THR A 30 3.05 -5.87 -1.80
N THR A 31 3.38 -5.82 -3.09
CA THR A 31 3.17 -4.66 -3.96
C THR A 31 2.20 -4.99 -5.10
N LEU A 32 1.42 -4.02 -5.54
CA LEU A 32 0.49 -4.14 -6.66
C LEU A 32 0.56 -2.87 -7.52
N ASN A 33 0.67 -3.03 -8.84
CA ASN A 33 0.59 -1.91 -9.77
C ASN A 33 -0.83 -1.82 -10.34
N LEU A 34 -1.40 -0.61 -10.35
CA LEU A 34 -2.76 -0.34 -10.81
C LEU A 34 -2.81 1.08 -11.38
N LEU A 35 -3.28 1.29 -12.62
CA LEU A 35 -3.59 2.61 -13.18
C LEU A 35 -2.46 3.67 -13.07
N GLY A 36 -1.21 3.24 -13.22
CA GLY A 36 -0.05 4.12 -13.06
C GLY A 36 0.29 4.45 -11.60
N MET A 37 -0.11 3.63 -10.64
CA MET A 37 0.35 3.71 -9.26
C MET A 37 0.78 2.36 -8.71
N THR A 38 1.77 2.39 -7.81
CA THR A 38 2.24 1.23 -7.05
C THR A 38 1.71 1.31 -5.63
N LEU A 39 1.02 0.27 -5.22
CA LEU A 39 0.39 0.09 -3.91
C LEU A 39 1.16 -0.93 -3.11
N THR A 40 1.21 -0.77 -1.78
CA THR A 40 1.84 -1.73 -0.89
C THR A 40 1.09 -1.84 0.44
N GLU A 41 1.09 -3.02 1.05
CA GLU A 41 0.59 -3.20 2.41
C GLU A 41 1.58 -2.65 3.43
N VAL A 42 1.08 -1.91 4.41
CA VAL A 42 1.88 -1.40 5.53
C VAL A 42 1.13 -1.50 6.85
N ALA A 43 1.88 -1.61 7.94
CA ALA A 43 1.36 -1.32 9.26
C ALA A 43 1.10 0.19 9.39
N LEU A 44 -0.07 0.54 9.92
CA LEU A 44 -0.47 1.92 10.09
C LEU A 44 0.01 2.48 11.43
N ASP A 45 0.35 3.76 11.43
CA ASP A 45 0.57 4.52 12.66
C ASP A 45 -0.74 4.64 13.48
N GLU A 46 -0.62 5.09 14.72
CA GLU A 46 -1.75 5.20 15.65
C GLU A 46 -2.85 6.16 15.14
N GLU A 47 -2.47 7.24 14.45
CA GLU A 47 -3.42 8.22 13.95
C GLU A 47 -4.24 7.67 12.78
N ARG A 48 -3.56 7.08 11.79
CA ARG A 48 -4.18 6.47 10.60
C ARG A 48 -4.97 5.24 10.97
N SER A 49 -4.48 4.42 11.89
CA SER A 49 -5.21 3.24 12.36
C SER A 49 -6.49 3.59 13.08
N ARG A 50 -6.49 4.65 13.92
CA ARG A 50 -7.71 5.18 14.55
C ARG A 50 -8.70 5.71 13.53
N LYS A 51 -8.23 6.38 12.46
CA LYS A 51 -9.09 6.90 11.38
C LYS A 51 -9.68 5.78 10.52
N LEU A 52 -8.91 4.76 10.20
CA LEU A 52 -9.34 3.63 9.36
C LEU A 52 -10.11 2.55 10.16
N GLY A 53 -9.88 2.46 11.47
CA GLY A 53 -10.37 1.37 12.32
C GLY A 53 -9.63 0.05 12.08
N SER A 54 -8.38 0.11 11.58
CA SER A 54 -7.54 -1.06 11.33
C SER A 54 -6.08 -0.72 11.56
N THR A 55 -5.29 -1.69 12.03
CA THR A 55 -3.83 -1.53 12.21
C THR A 55 -3.04 -1.79 10.93
N GLN A 56 -3.71 -2.25 9.86
CA GLN A 56 -3.13 -2.55 8.56
C GLN A 56 -3.88 -1.79 7.47
N GLY A 57 -3.17 -1.42 6.42
CA GLY A 57 -3.78 -0.77 5.26
C GLY A 57 -2.90 -0.82 4.03
N VAL A 58 -3.44 -0.28 2.93
CA VAL A 58 -2.75 -0.24 1.64
C VAL A 58 -2.39 1.20 1.31
N VAL A 59 -1.10 1.47 1.14
CA VAL A 59 -0.58 2.81 0.83
C VAL A 59 -0.08 2.87 -0.60
N VAL A 60 -0.29 4.02 -1.24
CA VAL A 60 0.28 4.39 -2.52
C VAL A 60 1.74 4.78 -2.33
N LEU A 61 2.65 3.96 -2.83
CA LEU A 61 4.09 4.18 -2.76
C LEU A 61 4.55 5.17 -3.83
N VAL A 62 4.14 4.92 -5.07
CA VAL A 62 4.53 5.70 -6.26
C VAL A 62 3.32 5.92 -7.13
N VAL A 63 3.21 7.10 -7.71
CA VAL A 63 2.25 7.46 -8.75
C VAL A 63 3.01 8.05 -9.93
N ASP A 64 2.75 7.49 -11.11
CA ASP A 64 3.24 7.98 -12.39
C ASP A 64 2.52 9.28 -12.73
N ARG A 65 3.27 10.35 -13.00
CA ARG A 65 2.70 11.69 -13.23
C ARG A 65 1.81 11.80 -14.46
N ASP A 66 2.05 10.92 -15.44
CA ASP A 66 1.29 10.86 -16.68
C ASP A 66 0.20 9.77 -16.63
N GLY A 67 0.06 9.06 -15.51
CA GLY A 67 -0.89 7.97 -15.33
C GLY A 67 -2.29 8.43 -14.87
N ASP A 68 -3.29 7.60 -15.13
CA ASP A 68 -4.70 7.85 -14.78
C ASP A 68 -4.88 8.12 -13.27
N ALA A 69 -4.13 7.44 -12.40
CA ALA A 69 -4.17 7.68 -10.96
C ALA A 69 -3.75 9.12 -10.59
N TYR A 70 -2.69 9.67 -11.23
CA TYR A 70 -2.26 11.03 -10.97
C TYR A 70 -3.30 12.05 -11.46
N LEU A 71 -3.83 11.84 -12.66
CA LEU A 71 -4.88 12.67 -13.27
C LEU A 71 -6.15 12.67 -12.42
N GLY A 72 -6.53 11.52 -11.86
CA GLY A 72 -7.66 11.36 -10.94
C GLY A 72 -7.42 11.90 -9.53
N GLY A 73 -6.25 12.47 -9.25
CA GLY A 73 -5.96 13.16 -7.98
C GLY A 73 -5.33 12.28 -6.89
N VAL A 74 -4.89 11.06 -7.22
CA VAL A 74 -4.11 10.20 -6.32
C VAL A 74 -2.70 10.76 -6.16
N ARG A 75 -2.16 10.70 -4.95
CA ARG A 75 -0.80 11.17 -4.64
C ARG A 75 -0.02 10.13 -3.86
N ASN A 76 1.31 10.24 -3.91
CA ASN A 76 2.21 9.40 -3.11
C ASN A 76 1.91 9.58 -1.62
N GLY A 77 1.86 8.47 -0.89
CA GLY A 77 1.56 8.44 0.54
C GLY A 77 0.06 8.38 0.87
N ASP A 78 -0.82 8.36 -0.13
CA ASP A 78 -2.25 8.17 0.07
C ASP A 78 -2.54 6.76 0.60
N LEU A 79 -3.36 6.68 1.64
CA LEU A 79 -3.87 5.43 2.19
C LEU A 79 -5.20 5.10 1.51
N VAL A 80 -5.29 3.94 0.87
CA VAL A 80 -6.53 3.42 0.29
C VAL A 80 -7.37 2.83 1.41
N ALA A 81 -8.47 3.49 1.75
CA ALA A 81 -9.38 3.03 2.79
C ALA A 81 -10.50 2.16 2.22
N GLU A 82 -11.08 2.56 1.09
CA GLU A 82 -12.17 1.85 0.44
C GLU A 82 -12.06 1.91 -1.08
N VAL A 83 -12.50 0.85 -1.75
CA VAL A 83 -12.64 0.78 -3.21
C VAL A 83 -14.03 0.20 -3.52
N ASN A 84 -14.84 0.90 -4.32
CA ASN A 84 -16.21 0.51 -4.68
C ASN A 84 -17.04 0.04 -3.46
N SER A 85 -17.05 0.86 -2.40
CA SER A 85 -17.74 0.57 -1.12
C SER A 85 -17.24 -0.64 -0.33
N THR A 86 -16.08 -1.19 -0.71
CA THR A 86 -15.43 -2.29 0.01
C THR A 86 -14.22 -1.76 0.77
N LYS A 87 -14.15 -2.04 2.08
CA LYS A 87 -13.00 -1.68 2.92
C LYS A 87 -11.74 -2.44 2.53
N ILE A 88 -10.65 -1.70 2.36
CA ILE A 88 -9.37 -2.24 1.90
C ILE A 88 -8.36 -2.17 3.05
N THR A 89 -8.19 -3.29 3.74
CA THR A 89 -7.18 -3.44 4.80
C THR A 89 -5.93 -4.16 4.31
N ARG A 90 -6.04 -4.89 3.19
CA ARG A 90 -4.97 -5.69 2.58
C ARG A 90 -5.07 -5.69 1.05
N LEU A 91 -3.95 -5.88 0.36
CA LEU A 91 -3.89 -6.03 -1.09
C LEU A 91 -4.65 -7.27 -1.57
N GLN A 92 -4.78 -8.34 -0.79
CA GLN A 92 -5.57 -9.49 -1.25
C GLN A 92 -7.04 -9.13 -1.46
N VAL A 93 -7.60 -8.29 -0.57
CA VAL A 93 -8.98 -7.77 -0.71
C VAL A 93 -9.07 -6.87 -1.93
N LEU A 94 -8.12 -5.94 -2.09
CA LEU A 94 -8.08 -5.06 -3.26
C LEU A 94 -8.04 -5.86 -4.56
N ARG A 95 -7.16 -6.86 -4.66
CA ARG A 95 -7.06 -7.73 -5.83
C ARG A 95 -8.36 -8.48 -6.12
N LYS A 96 -9.13 -8.83 -5.09
CA LYS A 96 -10.44 -9.47 -5.26
C LYS A 96 -11.44 -8.49 -5.86
N VAL A 97 -11.55 -7.29 -5.29
CA VAL A 97 -12.44 -6.22 -5.79
C VAL A 97 -12.13 -5.89 -7.25
N LEU A 98 -10.84 -5.76 -7.60
CA LEU A 98 -10.42 -5.45 -8.96
C LEU A 98 -10.70 -6.58 -9.97
N ARG A 99 -10.71 -7.85 -9.54
CA ARG A 99 -11.03 -8.97 -10.43
C ARG A 99 -12.53 -9.08 -10.71
N GLU A 100 -13.35 -8.65 -9.76
CA GLU A 100 -14.81 -8.68 -9.86
C GLU A 100 -15.37 -7.40 -10.53
N HIS A 101 -14.52 -6.40 -10.74
CA HIS A 101 -14.88 -5.10 -11.31
C HIS A 101 -14.80 -5.11 -12.84
N ASP A 102 -15.72 -4.38 -13.49
CA ASP A 102 -15.75 -4.22 -14.94
C ASP A 102 -14.72 -3.16 -15.37
N PRO A 103 -13.73 -3.49 -16.23
CA PRO A 103 -12.71 -2.53 -16.66
C PRO A 103 -13.26 -1.34 -17.46
N HIS A 104 -14.51 -1.39 -17.94
CA HIS A 104 -15.15 -0.26 -18.61
C HIS A 104 -15.82 0.72 -17.63
N GLU A 105 -16.03 0.31 -16.38
CA GLU A 105 -16.62 1.14 -15.35
C GLU A 105 -15.56 1.95 -14.59
N PRO A 106 -15.90 3.13 -14.08
CA PRO A 106 -15.06 3.85 -13.15
C PRO A 106 -14.84 3.06 -11.85
N ILE A 107 -13.63 3.17 -11.29
CA ILE A 107 -13.28 2.69 -9.95
C ILE A 107 -13.37 3.87 -8.98
N PHE A 108 -14.25 3.76 -8.01
CA PHE A 108 -14.37 4.72 -6.93
C PHE A 108 -13.45 4.34 -5.77
N MET A 109 -12.62 5.28 -5.33
CA MET A 109 -11.74 5.07 -4.19
C MET A 109 -11.88 6.16 -3.15
N PHE A 110 -11.87 5.74 -1.89
CA PHE A 110 -11.80 6.61 -0.73
C PHE A 110 -10.39 6.55 -0.16
N LEU A 111 -9.72 7.69 -0.18
CA LEU A 111 -8.32 7.84 0.18
C LEU A 111 -8.17 8.73 1.41
N LEU A 112 -7.22 8.40 2.28
CA LEU A 112 -6.78 9.26 3.36
C LEU A 112 -5.36 9.74 3.04
N GLY A 113 -5.20 11.04 2.79
CA GLY A 113 -3.88 11.66 2.65
C GLY A 113 -3.59 12.69 3.73
N GLY A 114 -2.51 13.45 3.56
CA GLY A 114 -2.06 14.44 4.56
C GLY A 114 -3.06 15.56 4.85
N LYS A 115 -3.91 15.93 3.89
CA LYS A 115 -4.96 16.95 4.06
C LYS A 115 -6.30 16.39 4.55
N GLY A 116 -6.38 15.08 4.74
CA GLY A 116 -7.61 14.38 5.12
C GLY A 116 -8.17 13.47 4.02
N TRP A 117 -9.45 13.17 4.15
CA TRP A 117 -10.18 12.26 3.27
C TRP A 117 -10.41 12.87 1.89
N ARG A 118 -10.23 12.06 0.86
CA ARG A 118 -10.54 12.39 -0.53
C ARG A 118 -11.26 11.23 -1.17
N PHE A 119 -12.23 11.57 -2.01
CA PHE A 119 -12.87 10.64 -2.89
C PHE A 119 -12.33 10.88 -4.30
N VAL A 120 -11.87 9.82 -4.94
CA VAL A 120 -11.38 9.86 -6.32
C VAL A 120 -12.15 8.87 -7.16
N ASN A 121 -12.41 9.27 -8.39
CA ASN A 121 -12.92 8.39 -9.42
C ASN A 121 -11.79 8.18 -10.42
N LEU A 122 -11.34 6.94 -10.56
CA LEU A 122 -10.40 6.57 -11.60
C LEU A 122 -11.15 5.83 -12.70
N SER A 123 -11.13 6.40 -13.89
CA SER A 123 -11.47 5.70 -15.12
C SER A 123 -10.20 5.42 -15.91
N PHE A 124 -10.26 4.43 -16.80
CA PHE A 124 -9.18 4.11 -17.72
C PHE A 124 -9.14 5.11 -18.89
N ILE A 125 -8.99 6.40 -18.58
CA ILE A 125 -9.05 7.50 -19.56
C ILE A 125 -7.98 7.31 -20.63
N SER A 126 -6.81 6.79 -20.25
CA SER A 126 -5.70 6.50 -21.15
C SER A 126 -5.83 5.19 -21.96
N SER A 127 -6.85 4.35 -21.72
CA SER A 127 -7.07 3.09 -22.45
C SER A 127 -8.19 3.15 -23.49
N LEU A 128 -8.80 4.32 -23.70
CA LEU A 128 -9.79 4.53 -24.77
C LEU A 128 -9.07 4.83 -26.08
N PRO A 129 -9.30 4.04 -27.15
CA PRO A 129 -8.64 4.21 -28.45
C PRO A 129 -9.07 5.48 -29.19
#